data_AF-A0A7S4NNI0-F1
#
_entry.id   AF-A0A7S4NNI0-F1
#
_cell.length_a   1.000
_cell.length_b   1.000
_cell.length_c   1.000
_cell.angle_alpha   90.00
_cell.angle_beta   90.00
_cell.angle_gamma   90.00
#
_symmetry.space_group_name_H-M   'P 1'
#
loop_
_entity.id
_entity.type
_entity.pdbx_description
1 polymer ?
#
loop_
_entity_poly.entity_id
_entity_poly.type
_entity_poly.pdbx_seq_one_letter_code
_entity_poly.pdbx_strand_id
1 'polypeptide(L)'
;QLMATRIQLEYSLDGHTFLPTGVSLAVREVTNGTLYIQPTFAFQSGIPVTISGISGLVFPPTSCKFGNAISPVVRYMNSDEIVCIAPDCYHTECMAGVQVYVQLPFESNHILVLESFYYISEPLIISVLPSEGPDA
;
A
#
# COMPACT_ATOMS: atom_id res chain seq x y z
N GLN A 1 -15.45 4.53 -17.94
CA GLN A 1 -16.58 3.84 -17.30
C GLN A 1 -16.20 2.37 -17.18
N LEU A 2 -15.83 1.90 -15.98
CA LEU A 2 -15.42 0.50 -15.76
C LEU A 2 -16.65 -0.40 -16.01
N MET A 3 -16.53 -1.38 -16.91
CA MET A 3 -17.60 -2.35 -17.16
C MET A 3 -17.64 -3.35 -16.00
N ALA A 4 -18.80 -3.48 -15.36
CA ALA A 4 -19.04 -4.51 -14.37
C ALA A 4 -19.84 -5.64 -15.02
N THR A 5 -19.29 -6.85 -14.99
CA THR A 5 -20.00 -8.04 -15.46
C THR A 5 -20.96 -8.50 -14.37
N ARG A 6 -22.22 -8.77 -14.70
CA ARG A 6 -23.18 -9.32 -13.74
C ARG A 6 -23.32 -10.82 -13.94
N ILE A 7 -23.11 -11.57 -12.86
CA ILE A 7 -23.25 -13.02 -12.81
C ILE A 7 -24.47 -13.34 -11.95
N GLN A 8 -25.40 -14.17 -12.44
CA GLN A 8 -26.51 -14.63 -11.62
C GLN A 8 -26.01 -15.66 -10.61
N LEU A 9 -26.42 -15.51 -9.35
CA LEU A 9 -26.11 -16.48 -8.31
C LEU A 9 -27.16 -17.59 -8.33
N GLU A 10 -26.71 -18.83 -8.34
CA GLU A 10 -27.55 -20.04 -8.29
C GLU A 10 -27.15 -20.89 -7.08
N TYR A 11 -28.10 -21.66 -6.55
CA TYR A 11 -27.86 -22.56 -5.42
C TYR A 11 -28.36 -23.97 -5.73
N SER A 12 -27.74 -24.96 -5.09
CA SER A 12 -28.10 -26.36 -5.24
C SER A 12 -28.14 -27.03 -3.87
N LEU A 13 -29.10 -27.94 -3.68
CA LEU A 13 -29.21 -28.78 -2.48
C LEU A 13 -28.67 -30.20 -2.71
N ASP A 14 -28.44 -30.59 -3.97
CA ASP A 14 -28.01 -31.92 -4.39
C ASP A 14 -26.64 -31.92 -5.11
N GLY A 15 -26.08 -30.74 -5.41
CA GLY A 15 -24.82 -30.55 -6.14
C GLY A 15 -24.94 -30.69 -7.66
N HIS A 16 -26.13 -30.97 -8.20
CA HIS A 16 -26.34 -31.25 -9.62
C HIS A 16 -27.39 -30.33 -10.26
N THR A 17 -28.46 -30.03 -9.53
CA THR A 17 -29.54 -29.16 -9.98
C THR A 17 -29.35 -27.78 -9.35
N PHE A 18 -29.22 -26.75 -10.18
CA PHE A 18 -29.04 -25.37 -9.73
C PHE A 18 -30.32 -24.57 -9.97
N LEU A 19 -30.76 -23.84 -8.95
CA LEU A 19 -31.94 -22.98 -8.97
C LEU A 19 -31.51 -21.51 -8.85
N PRO A 20 -32.17 -20.60 -9.58
CA PRO A 20 -31.85 -19.19 -9.50
C PRO A 20 -32.18 -18.62 -8.13
N THR A 21 -31.30 -17.78 -7.59
CA THR A 21 -31.56 -17.05 -6.33
C THR A 21 -32.31 -15.73 -6.58
N GLY A 22 -32.34 -15.24 -7.82
CA GLY A 22 -32.79 -13.89 -8.16
C GLY A 22 -31.80 -12.78 -7.78
N VAL A 23 -30.63 -13.14 -7.24
CA VAL A 23 -29.54 -12.22 -6.89
C VAL A 23 -28.46 -12.28 -7.96
N SER A 24 -27.97 -11.12 -8.39
CA SER A 24 -26.81 -11.03 -9.29
C SER A 24 -25.62 -10.41 -8.57
N LEU A 25 -24.44 -10.99 -8.77
CA LEU A 25 -23.16 -10.44 -8.32
C LEU A 25 -22.57 -9.56 -9.41
N ALA A 26 -22.13 -8.36 -9.06
CA ALA A 26 -21.36 -7.51 -9.95
C ALA A 26 -19.86 -7.80 -9.76
N VAL A 27 -19.23 -8.37 -10.78
CA VAL A 27 -17.80 -8.58 -10.85
C VAL A 27 -17.18 -7.39 -11.57
N ARG A 28 -16.22 -6.74 -10.92
CA ARG A 28 -15.42 -5.67 -11.52
C ARG A 28 -14.02 -6.20 -11.75
N GLU A 29 -13.54 -6.11 -12.99
CA GLU A 29 -12.14 -6.33 -13.30
C GLU A 29 -11.31 -5.26 -12.58
N VAL A 30 -10.33 -5.70 -11.78
CA VAL A 30 -9.36 -4.79 -11.16
C VAL A 30 -8.44 -4.31 -12.26
N THR A 31 -8.67 -3.10 -12.76
CA THR A 31 -7.63 -2.40 -13.51
C THR A 31 -6.61 -1.91 -12.49
N ASN A 32 -5.41 -2.50 -12.47
CA ASN A 32 -4.31 -2.01 -11.66
C ASN A 32 -4.07 -0.53 -12.01
N GLY A 33 -4.52 0.37 -11.14
CA GLY A 33 -4.20 1.78 -11.23
C GLY A 33 -2.69 1.97 -11.05
N THR A 34 -2.15 3.05 -11.60
CA THR A 34 -0.79 3.45 -11.29
C THR A 34 -0.75 3.96 -9.86
N LEU A 35 0.04 3.32 -9.00
CA LEU A 35 0.26 3.75 -7.63
C LEU A 35 1.53 4.57 -7.52
N TYR A 36 1.46 5.60 -6.67
CA TYR A 36 2.56 6.54 -6.41
C TYR A 36 2.87 6.57 -4.91
N ILE A 37 4.15 6.71 -4.54
CA ILE A 37 4.59 6.81 -3.15
C ILE A 37 5.30 8.14 -2.86
N GLN A 38 4.96 8.77 -1.73
CA GLN A 38 5.63 9.97 -1.24
C GLN A 38 5.86 9.96 0.28
N PRO A 39 7.05 10.34 0.76
CA PRO A 39 8.27 10.53 -0.03
C PRO A 39 8.79 9.19 -0.63
N THR A 40 9.68 9.26 -1.62
CA THR A 40 10.33 8.08 -2.23
C THR A 40 11.56 7.59 -1.47
N PHE A 41 11.82 8.14 -0.29
CA PHE A 41 12.90 7.74 0.59
C PHE A 41 12.54 7.91 2.06
N ALA A 42 13.21 7.16 2.92
CA ALA A 42 13.09 7.21 4.38
C ALA A 42 14.45 7.09 5.05
N PHE A 43 14.55 7.54 6.30
CA PHE A 43 15.65 7.11 7.17
C PHE A 43 15.54 5.61 7.47
N GLN A 44 16.65 4.99 7.87
CA GLN A 44 16.69 3.58 8.25
C GLN A 44 15.76 3.23 9.42
N SER A 45 15.37 4.20 10.24
CA SER A 45 14.37 4.10 11.31
C SER A 45 12.92 4.24 10.83
N GLY A 46 12.70 4.34 9.52
CA GLY A 46 11.37 4.45 8.93
C GLY A 46 10.72 5.83 9.10
N ILE A 47 9.74 6.10 8.24
CA ILE A 47 8.86 7.28 8.34
C ILE A 47 7.47 6.93 7.80
N PRO A 48 6.44 7.74 8.13
CA PRO A 48 5.18 7.67 7.40
C PRO A 48 5.38 7.98 5.92
N VAL A 49 4.77 7.15 5.06
CA VAL A 49 4.69 7.36 3.62
C VAL A 49 3.23 7.32 3.19
N THR A 50 2.91 8.14 2.19
CA THR A 50 1.59 8.21 1.57
C THR A 50 1.64 7.48 0.24
N ILE A 51 0.67 6.60 0.00
CA ILE A 51 0.46 5.97 -1.31
C ILE A 51 -0.86 6.48 -1.88
N SER A 52 -0.82 6.96 -3.12
CA SER A 52 -1.98 7.47 -3.86
C SER A 52 -2.29 6.64 -5.11
N GLY A 53 -3.48 6.83 -5.69
CA GLY A 53 -3.96 6.09 -6.86
C GLY A 53 -4.78 4.84 -6.52
N ILE A 54 -5.25 4.68 -5.27
CA ILE A 54 -6.00 3.50 -4.82
C ILE A 54 -7.51 3.55 -5.11
N SER A 55 -8.05 4.65 -5.67
CA SER A 55 -9.50 4.82 -5.93
C SER A 55 -10.10 3.82 -6.92
N GLY A 56 -9.25 3.15 -7.72
CA GLY A 56 -9.66 2.08 -8.63
C GLY A 56 -9.79 0.70 -7.97
N LEU A 57 -9.37 0.55 -6.71
CA LEU A 57 -9.31 -0.75 -6.04
C LEU A 57 -10.69 -1.17 -5.52
N VAL A 58 -11.02 -2.46 -5.72
CA VAL A 58 -12.30 -3.04 -5.30
C VAL A 58 -12.36 -3.16 -3.77
N PHE A 59 -11.22 -3.45 -3.15
CA PHE A 59 -11.09 -3.61 -1.71
C PHE A 59 -10.09 -2.60 -1.13
N PRO A 60 -10.30 -2.14 0.11
CA PRO A 60 -9.39 -1.24 0.77
C PRO A 60 -8.07 -1.97 1.10
N PRO A 61 -6.90 -1.41 0.76
CA PRO A 61 -5.61 -2.05 1.04
C PRO A 61 -5.34 -2.32 2.51
N THR A 62 -4.78 -3.48 2.84
CA THR A 62 -4.50 -3.83 4.24
C THR A 62 -3.09 -3.49 4.69
N SER A 63 -2.13 -3.52 3.76
CA SER A 63 -0.72 -3.34 4.07
C SER A 63 0.08 -2.89 2.87
N CYS A 64 1.21 -2.25 3.16
CA CYS A 64 2.27 -1.94 2.21
C CYS A 64 3.45 -2.90 2.45
N LYS A 65 4.07 -3.39 1.38
CA LYS A 65 5.24 -4.28 1.45
C LYS A 65 6.43 -3.59 0.82
N PHE A 66 7.51 -3.42 1.58
CA PHE A 66 8.77 -2.80 1.19
C PHE A 66 9.82 -3.89 1.05
N GLY A 67 10.12 -4.32 -0.17
CA GLY A 67 10.93 -5.51 -0.40
C GLY A 67 10.26 -6.74 0.25
N ASN A 68 10.84 -7.24 1.35
CA ASN A 68 10.28 -8.37 2.11
C ASN A 68 9.55 -7.97 3.40
N ALA A 69 9.65 -6.71 3.83
CA ALA A 69 9.04 -6.25 5.07
C ALA A 69 7.60 -5.78 4.82
N ILE A 70 6.67 -6.15 5.70
CA ILE A 70 5.25 -5.79 5.61
C ILE A 70 4.94 -4.76 6.69
N SER A 71 4.25 -3.70 6.29
CA SER A 71 3.77 -2.63 7.17
C SER A 71 2.26 -2.46 7.01
N PRO A 72 1.48 -2.46 8.09
CA PRO A 72 0.04 -2.26 8.00
C PRO A 72 -0.30 -0.84 7.52
N VAL A 73 -1.46 -0.70 6.86
CA VAL A 73 -2.04 0.62 6.63
C VAL A 73 -2.45 1.22 7.98
N VAL A 74 -1.87 2.35 8.33
CA VAL A 74 -2.13 3.03 9.61
C VAL A 74 -3.24 4.07 9.50
N ARG A 75 -3.51 4.57 8.30
CA ARG A 75 -4.55 5.58 8.07
C ARG A 75 -5.00 5.57 6.61
N TYR A 76 -6.30 5.81 6.41
CA TYR A 76 -6.88 6.20 5.13
C TYR A 76 -7.08 7.70 5.15
N MET A 77 -6.50 8.44 4.20
CA MET A 77 -6.62 9.89 4.14
C MET A 77 -7.89 10.31 3.39
N ASN A 78 -8.18 9.63 2.28
CA ASN A 78 -9.39 9.79 1.47
C ASN A 78 -9.63 8.48 0.68
N SER A 79 -10.54 8.48 -0.30
CA SER A 79 -10.82 7.29 -1.14
C SER A 79 -9.70 6.91 -2.11
N ASP A 80 -8.67 7.74 -2.26
CA ASP A 80 -7.56 7.56 -3.20
C ASP A 80 -6.18 7.45 -2.53
N GLU A 81 -6.10 7.62 -1.20
CA GLU A 81 -4.83 7.69 -0.46
C GLU A 81 -4.82 6.88 0.85
N ILE A 82 -3.72 6.15 1.06
CA ILE A 82 -3.40 5.45 2.31
C ILE A 82 -2.06 5.92 2.87
N VAL A 83 -1.88 5.73 4.17
CA VAL A 83 -0.61 5.94 4.86
C VAL A 83 -0.14 4.61 5.44
N CYS A 84 1.12 4.29 5.18
CA CYS A 84 1.86 3.20 5.80
C CYS A 84 3.09 3.77 6.49
N ILE A 85 3.69 3.01 7.42
CA ILE A 85 5.00 3.36 7.98
C ILE A 85 6.06 2.54 7.26
N ALA A 86 7.02 3.17 6.60
CA ALA A 86 8.17 2.45 6.07
C ALA A 86 8.88 1.75 7.25
N PRO A 87 9.08 0.44 7.21
CA PRO A 87 9.68 -0.30 8.32
C PRO A 87 11.17 0.01 8.46
N ASP A 88 11.71 -0.23 9.65
CA ASP A 88 13.14 -0.07 9.87
C ASP A 88 13.92 -1.01 8.96
N CYS A 89 14.99 -0.50 8.34
CA CYS A 89 15.92 -1.33 7.61
C CYS A 89 17.38 -0.88 7.77
N TYR A 90 18.13 -1.66 8.56
CA TYR A 90 19.56 -1.46 8.81
C TYR A 90 20.45 -2.35 7.93
N HIS A 91 19.88 -3.13 7.00
CA HIS A 91 20.64 -3.94 6.05
C HIS A 91 21.07 -3.10 4.83
N THR A 92 22.27 -3.37 4.33
CA THR A 92 22.83 -2.71 3.14
C THR A 92 21.98 -2.91 1.89
N GLU A 93 21.26 -4.03 1.79
CA GLU A 93 20.36 -4.36 0.68
C GLU A 93 19.23 -3.33 0.52
N CYS A 94 18.76 -2.73 1.60
CA CYS A 94 17.70 -1.71 1.55
C CYS A 94 18.18 -0.36 1.00
N MET A 95 19.48 -0.08 1.07
CA MET A 95 20.05 1.17 0.54
C MET A 95 20.12 1.15 -0.99
N ALA A 96 20.11 -0.04 -1.62
CA ALA A 96 20.08 -0.20 -3.07
C ALA A 96 18.70 0.14 -3.69
N GLY A 97 17.69 0.36 -2.85
CA GLY A 97 16.31 0.57 -3.26
C GLY A 97 15.49 -0.71 -3.16
N VAL A 98 14.25 -0.56 -2.71
CA VAL A 98 13.28 -1.66 -2.59
C VAL A 98 12.06 -1.36 -3.45
N GLN A 99 11.47 -2.41 -4.01
CA GLN A 99 10.16 -2.31 -4.64
C GLN A 99 9.07 -2.26 -3.56
N VAL A 100 8.08 -1.41 -3.80
CA VAL A 100 6.93 -1.27 -2.90
C VAL A 100 5.70 -1.88 -3.54
N TYR A 101 4.95 -2.62 -2.75
CA TYR A 101 3.68 -3.19 -3.16
C TYR A 101 2.57 -2.83 -2.19
N VAL A 102 1.36 -2.68 -2.72
CA VAL A 102 0.14 -2.57 -1.94
C VAL A 102 -0.57 -3.91 -1.94
N GLN A 103 -0.96 -4.39 -0.76
CA GLN A 103 -1.64 -5.66 -0.58
C GLN A 103 -3.13 -5.45 -0.34
N LEU A 104 -3.94 -6.21 -1.08
CA LEU A 104 -5.39 -6.23 -0.97
C LEU A 104 -5.85 -7.37 -0.05
N PRO A 105 -6.98 -7.19 0.65
CA PRO A 105 -7.54 -8.27 1.46
C PRO A 105 -8.05 -9.38 0.55
N PHE A 106 -7.82 -10.63 0.96
CA PHE A 106 -8.29 -11.85 0.30
C PHE A 106 -7.74 -12.14 -1.10
N GLU A 107 -6.86 -11.28 -1.63
CA GLU A 107 -6.10 -11.54 -2.84
C GLU A 107 -4.63 -11.85 -2.52
N SER A 108 -4.07 -12.86 -3.18
CA SER A 108 -2.60 -13.04 -3.23
C SER A 108 -1.92 -11.99 -4.11
N ASN A 109 -2.72 -11.18 -4.81
CA ASN A 109 -2.22 -10.15 -5.71
C ASN A 109 -1.68 -8.96 -4.92
N HIS A 110 -0.53 -8.50 -5.38
CA HIS A 110 0.16 -7.34 -4.89
C HIS A 110 0.19 -6.33 -6.04
N ILE A 111 -0.16 -5.08 -5.76
CA ILE A 111 -0.13 -4.02 -6.78
C ILE A 111 1.19 -3.29 -6.64
N LEU A 112 1.97 -3.29 -7.71
CA LEU A 112 3.29 -2.67 -7.76
C LEU A 112 3.13 -1.14 -7.74
N VAL A 113 3.87 -0.48 -6.83
CA VAL A 113 4.15 0.95 -6.89
C VAL A 113 5.31 1.15 -7.87
N LEU A 114 5.16 2.07 -8.83
CA LEU A 114 6.11 2.19 -9.93
C LEU A 114 7.46 2.76 -9.50
N GLU A 115 7.47 3.67 -8.52
CA GLU A 115 8.70 4.24 -8.00
C GLU A 115 9.43 3.27 -7.06
N SER A 116 10.75 3.20 -7.21
CA SER A 116 11.61 2.57 -6.21
C SER A 116 11.70 3.44 -4.94
N PHE A 117 11.78 2.77 -3.79
CA PHE A 117 11.86 3.42 -2.49
C PHE A 117 13.23 3.18 -1.84
N TYR A 118 13.84 4.21 -1.28
CA TYR A 118 15.22 4.14 -0.78
C TYR A 118 15.34 4.40 0.72
N TYR A 119 16.18 3.61 1.40
CA TYR A 119 16.57 3.88 2.79
C TYR A 119 17.89 4.62 2.83
N ILE A 120 17.92 5.74 3.54
CA ILE A 120 19.10 6.58 3.74
C ILE A 120 19.53 6.56 5.20
N SER A 121 20.84 6.70 5.44
CA SER A 121 21.39 6.80 6.79
C SER A 121 20.91 8.07 7.50
N GLU A 122 20.74 8.00 8.81
CA GLU A 122 20.43 9.17 9.62
C GLU A 122 21.58 10.19 9.59
N PRO A 123 21.28 11.50 9.54
CA PRO A 123 22.32 12.53 9.57
C PRO A 123 22.98 12.58 10.95
N LEU A 124 24.30 12.70 10.98
CA LEU A 124 25.05 12.91 12.22
C LEU A 124 25.15 14.41 12.52
N ILE A 125 24.62 14.83 13.67
CA ILE A 125 24.83 16.19 14.17
C ILE A 125 26.23 16.27 14.77
N ILE A 126 27.12 17.01 14.12
CA ILE A 126 28.52 17.16 14.54
C ILE A 126 28.77 18.41 15.39
N SER A 127 27.98 19.47 15.20
CA SER A 127 28.07 20.70 15.97
C SER A 127 26.82 21.56 15.77
N VAL A 128 26.61 22.50 16.70
CA VAL A 128 25.61 23.57 16.62
C VAL A 128 26.32 24.88 16.97
N LEU A 129 26.14 25.93 16.17
CA LEU A 129 26.78 27.23 16.39
C LEU A 129 25.76 28.39 16.26
N PRO A 130 25.69 29.31 17.24
CA PRO A 130 26.39 29.28 18.52
C PRO A 130 25.92 28.10 19.39
N SER A 131 26.81 27.60 20.26
CA SER A 131 26.48 26.50 21.19
C SER A 131 25.64 26.96 22.38
N GLU A 132 25.43 28.27 22.52
CA GLU A 132 24.74 28.89 23.65
C GLU A 132 23.74 29.93 23.13
N GLY A 133 22.58 30.03 23.80
CA GLY A 133 21.57 31.06 23.55
C GLY A 133 21.75 32.27 24.47
N PRO A 134 20.97 33.36 24.27
CA PRO A 134 21.01 34.52 25.15
C PRO A 134 20.53 34.16 26.57
N ASP A 135 21.22 34.70 27.58
CA ASP A 135 20.79 34.60 28.97
C ASP A 135 19.43 35.31 29.17
N ALA A 136 18.56 34.72 30.00
CA ALA A 136 17.23 35.22 30.32
C ALA A 136 17.24 36.38 31.33
#